data_AF-A0AAD5S2J4-F1
#
_entry.id   AF-A0AAD5S2J4-F1
#
_cell.length_a   1.000
_cell.length_b   1.000
_cell.length_c   1.000
_cell.angle_alpha   90.00
_cell.angle_beta   90.00
_cell.angle_gamma   90.00
#
_symmetry.space_group_name_H-M   'P 1'
#
loop_
_entity.id
_entity.type
_entity.pdbx_description
1 polymer ?
#
loop_
_entity_poly.entity_id
_entity_poly.type
_entity_poly.pdbx_seq_one_letter_code
_entity_poly.pdbx_strand_id
1 'polypeptide(L)'
;MTDLLSLPSLTIPVTLTCCGNRRQEQNFTRKSAGFKWGPGAVSTSTWTGVPIREVLRFAGFPMDGSVDYSKYWVETEGGDSLPKGKYATAVPMSRIMDLSSDMMLAYAMNGKVLPPDHGYPLRVLLPGYIGGRMVKWLNKITITDKLCTNVFHLTDNRVLPPPPVGPATVEEAVSGGWWNKPEYIVNERNINSVIAFPAHEEVLDTLPLIAAGQTTPISGYAYSGGGRQVTRVEFSLDGGATWTLVDKITYDYETRHNDKFWCWFKWEHQVGVRELLMAKDREMVVRAWDIALNTQPEKLTWNLLGMLNNCWYRVKMEVSDDFSITFIHPTNVTGRGRPGWMVPPNEDGTPSTTGGTAAPAKPKVKVPEAYYHPTEIAKHNTKKSCWIILWGIVIDCTKYLKLHPGGDKSILIVGGKDATEDFDAIHSKMAKSLAER
;
A
#
# COMPACT_ATOMS: atom_id res chain seq x y z
N MET A 1 -8.29 26.87 -12.13
CA MET A 1 -7.34 26.14 -12.99
C MET A 1 -6.52 27.07 -13.86
N THR A 2 -7.12 28.00 -14.61
CA THR A 2 -6.39 29.00 -15.42
C THR A 2 -5.28 29.70 -14.64
N ASP A 3 -5.61 30.27 -13.46
CA ASP A 3 -4.61 30.95 -12.61
C ASP A 3 -3.52 30.01 -12.09
N LEU A 4 -3.84 28.75 -11.82
CA LEU A 4 -2.84 27.78 -11.39
C LEU A 4 -1.86 27.48 -12.53
N LEU A 5 -2.37 27.32 -13.76
CA LEU A 5 -1.56 27.00 -14.93
C LEU A 5 -0.67 28.16 -15.39
N SER A 6 -0.92 29.40 -14.92
CA SER A 6 -0.03 30.54 -15.19
C SER A 6 1.15 30.63 -14.21
N LEU A 7 1.15 29.86 -13.12
CA LEU A 7 2.24 29.82 -12.14
C LEU A 7 3.39 28.92 -12.61
N PRO A 8 4.63 29.17 -12.14
CA PRO A 8 5.78 28.30 -12.45
C PRO A 8 5.51 26.84 -12.05
N SER A 9 5.69 25.93 -12.99
CA SER A 9 5.50 24.50 -12.78
C SER A 9 6.82 23.73 -12.73
N LEU A 10 6.80 22.55 -12.11
CA LEU A 10 7.85 21.56 -12.17
C LEU A 10 7.31 20.24 -12.73
N THR A 11 8.19 19.48 -13.36
CA THR A 11 7.93 18.09 -13.75
C THR A 11 8.99 17.20 -13.10
N ILE A 12 8.57 16.27 -12.23
CA ILE A 12 9.51 15.36 -11.54
C ILE A 12 8.93 13.94 -11.42
N PRO A 13 9.78 12.91 -11.43
CA PRO A 13 9.36 11.55 -11.11
C PRO A 13 9.20 11.38 -9.60
N VAL A 14 8.12 10.72 -9.18
CA VAL A 14 7.82 10.45 -7.77
C VAL A 14 7.23 9.05 -7.62
N THR A 15 7.78 8.27 -6.69
CA THR A 15 7.12 7.04 -6.21
C THR A 15 6.07 7.39 -5.18
N LEU A 16 4.85 6.87 -5.35
CA LEU A 16 3.82 6.85 -4.31
C LEU A 16 3.72 5.45 -3.71
N THR A 17 3.48 5.40 -2.40
CA THR A 17 3.27 4.14 -1.69
C THR A 17 2.09 4.28 -0.73
N CYS A 18 1.19 3.30 -0.70
CA CYS A 18 0.18 3.21 0.34
C CYS A 18 0.84 2.91 1.70
N CYS A 19 0.35 3.52 2.78
CA CYS A 19 0.81 3.18 4.14
C CYS A 19 0.55 1.70 4.48
N GLY A 20 -0.48 1.11 3.87
CA GLY A 20 -0.81 -0.31 4.01
C GLY A 20 -0.08 -1.25 3.06
N ASN A 21 0.97 -0.81 2.34
CA ASN A 21 1.74 -1.73 1.49
C ASN A 21 2.23 -2.93 2.31
N ARG A 22 2.12 -4.14 1.74
CA ARG A 22 2.44 -5.41 2.42
C ARG A 22 1.61 -5.71 3.68
N ARG A 23 0.42 -5.12 3.84
CA ARG A 23 -0.49 -5.41 4.96
C ARG A 23 -0.86 -6.88 5.07
N GLN A 24 -0.98 -7.59 3.94
CA GLN A 24 -1.45 -8.96 3.96
C GLN A 24 -0.51 -9.91 4.73
N GLU A 25 0.80 -9.62 4.75
CA GLU A 25 1.77 -10.35 5.58
C GLU A 25 1.45 -10.19 7.08
N GLN A 26 1.07 -8.97 7.51
CA GLN A 26 0.63 -8.76 8.90
C GLN A 26 -0.66 -9.52 9.18
N ASN A 27 -1.62 -9.51 8.25
CA ASN A 27 -2.90 -10.20 8.40
C ASN A 27 -2.75 -11.71 8.61
N PHE A 28 -1.69 -12.32 8.06
CA PHE A 28 -1.38 -13.74 8.24
C PHE A 28 -0.62 -14.06 9.52
N THR A 29 -0.11 -13.06 10.23
CA THR A 29 0.22 -13.22 11.66
C THR A 29 -1.02 -13.00 12.51
N ARG A 30 -1.77 -11.93 12.20
CA ARG A 30 -2.98 -11.53 12.90
C ARG A 30 -3.78 -10.53 12.07
N LYS A 31 -5.09 -10.74 11.94
CA LYS A 31 -5.97 -9.84 11.19
C LYS A 31 -5.91 -8.40 11.71
N SER A 32 -5.58 -7.47 10.81
CA SER A 32 -5.60 -6.02 11.02
C SER A 32 -6.78 -5.37 10.29
N ALA A 33 -7.01 -4.08 10.51
CA ALA A 33 -8.03 -3.32 9.79
C ALA A 33 -7.50 -2.81 8.44
N GLY A 34 -8.25 -3.03 7.36
CA GLY A 34 -8.01 -2.42 6.05
C GLY A 34 -7.78 -3.42 4.92
N PHE A 35 -7.63 -2.88 3.70
CA PHE A 35 -7.48 -3.68 2.48
C PHE A 35 -6.21 -4.54 2.50
N LYS A 36 -6.33 -5.76 1.95
CA LYS A 36 -5.31 -6.81 1.91
C LYS A 36 -4.25 -6.57 0.83
N TRP A 37 -3.45 -5.53 0.99
CA TRP A 37 -2.37 -5.24 0.05
C TRP A 37 -1.25 -6.27 0.15
N GLY A 38 -0.86 -6.81 -1.01
CA GLY A 38 0.44 -7.45 -1.21
C GLY A 38 1.55 -6.39 -1.32
N PRO A 39 2.70 -6.73 -1.93
CA PRO A 39 3.79 -5.77 -2.11
C PRO A 39 3.52 -4.70 -3.19
N GLY A 40 2.50 -4.87 -4.02
CA GLY A 40 2.22 -4.01 -5.18
C GLY A 40 1.55 -2.66 -4.88
N ALA A 41 1.38 -2.24 -3.62
CA ALA A 41 0.74 -0.96 -3.29
C ALA A 41 1.72 0.24 -3.40
N VAL A 42 2.48 0.25 -4.49
CA VAL A 42 3.54 1.20 -4.81
C VAL A 42 3.60 1.40 -6.32
N SER A 43 3.82 2.64 -6.77
CA SER A 43 3.96 2.95 -8.20
C SER A 43 4.74 4.23 -8.39
N THR A 44 5.42 4.37 -9.53
CA THR A 44 6.21 5.55 -9.90
C THR A 44 5.65 6.18 -11.16
N SER A 45 5.61 7.50 -11.20
CA SER A 45 5.18 8.27 -12.36
C SER A 45 5.86 9.62 -12.39
N THR A 46 5.91 10.23 -13.56
CA THR A 46 6.34 11.61 -13.74
C THR A 46 5.14 12.53 -13.53
N TRP A 47 5.28 13.54 -12.67
CA TRP A 47 4.19 14.43 -12.29
C TRP A 47 4.51 15.86 -12.67
N THR A 48 3.54 16.56 -13.24
CA THR A 48 3.65 18.00 -13.53
C THR A 48 2.68 18.77 -12.67
N GLY A 49 3.17 19.82 -12.01
CA GLY A 49 2.40 20.61 -11.06
C GLY A 49 3.07 21.91 -10.65
N VAL A 50 2.39 22.70 -9.82
CA VAL A 50 2.90 23.95 -9.26
C VAL A 50 3.34 23.70 -7.82
N PRO A 51 4.54 24.12 -7.37
CA PRO A 51 4.93 24.00 -5.97
C PRO A 51 3.87 24.64 -5.05
N ILE A 52 3.48 23.99 -3.96
CA ILE A 52 2.45 24.52 -3.05
C ILE A 52 2.89 25.88 -2.49
N ARG A 53 4.19 26.04 -2.22
CA ARG A 53 4.81 27.32 -1.85
C ARG A 53 4.48 28.46 -2.83
N GLU A 54 4.51 28.21 -4.13
CA GLU A 54 4.19 29.22 -5.15
C GLU A 54 2.70 29.58 -5.16
N VAL A 55 1.84 28.59 -4.91
CA VAL A 55 0.39 28.82 -4.73
C VAL A 55 0.12 29.68 -3.51
N LEU A 56 0.80 29.43 -2.39
CA LEU A 56 0.67 30.25 -1.17
C LEU A 56 1.20 31.68 -1.40
N ARG A 57 2.31 31.83 -2.13
CA ARG A 57 2.86 33.14 -2.50
C ARG A 57 1.87 33.92 -3.36
N PHE A 58 1.27 33.26 -4.35
CA PHE A 58 0.25 33.86 -5.20
C PHE A 58 -1.00 34.26 -4.41
N ALA A 59 -1.38 33.47 -3.39
CA ALA A 59 -2.48 33.79 -2.48
C ALA A 59 -2.16 34.91 -1.48
N GLY A 60 -0.97 35.52 -1.53
CA GLY A 60 -0.57 36.62 -0.66
C GLY A 60 0.01 36.19 0.69
N PHE A 61 0.39 34.92 0.85
CA PHE A 61 1.03 34.46 2.08
C PHE A 61 2.45 35.05 2.21
N PRO A 62 2.91 35.50 3.39
CA PRO A 62 4.23 36.11 3.56
C PRO A 62 5.39 35.15 3.25
N MET A 63 6.34 35.64 2.45
CA MET A 63 7.55 34.90 2.02
C MET A 63 8.86 35.55 2.51
N ASP A 64 8.75 36.60 3.33
CA ASP A 64 9.84 37.43 3.83
C ASP A 64 10.49 36.88 5.12
N GLY A 65 10.08 35.70 5.57
CA GLY A 65 10.56 35.08 6.81
C GLY A 65 9.93 35.65 8.09
N SER A 66 8.94 36.55 7.98
CA SER A 66 8.21 37.09 9.14
C SER A 66 7.35 36.06 9.89
N VAL A 67 7.02 34.94 9.22
CA VAL A 67 6.19 33.88 9.78
C VAL A 67 7.05 32.68 10.17
N ASP A 68 6.93 32.27 11.43
CA ASP A 68 7.48 31.01 11.91
C ASP A 68 6.64 29.82 11.42
N TYR A 69 7.06 29.20 10.33
CA TYR A 69 6.36 28.07 9.70
C TYR A 69 6.25 26.82 10.59
N SER A 70 7.03 26.71 11.67
CA SER A 70 6.95 25.57 12.59
C SER A 70 5.65 25.54 13.40
N LYS A 71 4.96 26.68 13.48
CA LYS A 71 3.70 26.84 14.23
C LYS A 71 2.45 26.54 13.40
N TYR A 72 2.60 26.32 12.09
CA TYR A 72 1.46 26.20 11.19
C TYR A 72 1.42 24.84 10.48
N TRP A 73 0.21 24.48 10.09
CA TRP A 73 -0.14 23.29 9.33
C TRP A 73 -0.84 23.69 8.04
N VAL A 74 -0.62 22.91 6.99
CA VAL A 74 -1.34 23.01 5.72
C VAL A 74 -2.34 21.85 5.67
N GLU A 75 -3.61 22.14 5.92
CA GLU A 75 -4.70 21.18 5.76
C GLU A 75 -5.20 21.20 4.31
N THR A 76 -5.38 20.01 3.75
CA THR A 76 -5.88 19.81 2.38
C THR A 76 -7.11 18.92 2.43
N GLU A 77 -8.17 19.32 1.73
CA GLU A 77 -9.47 18.63 1.67
C GLU A 77 -9.83 18.31 0.22
N GLY A 78 -10.30 17.09 -0.01
CA GLY A 78 -10.78 16.60 -1.31
C GLY A 78 -12.21 17.04 -1.64
N GLY A 79 -12.58 16.88 -2.90
CA GLY A 79 -13.93 17.09 -3.43
C GLY A 79 -14.77 15.81 -3.43
N ASP A 80 -14.30 14.76 -2.76
CA ASP A 80 -15.00 13.50 -2.58
C ASP A 80 -16.17 13.61 -1.60
N SER A 81 -16.99 12.57 -1.51
CA SER A 81 -18.12 12.51 -0.58
C SER A 81 -18.17 11.11 0.01
N LEU A 82 -17.56 10.95 1.19
CA LEU A 82 -17.49 9.68 1.91
C LEU A 82 -18.48 9.69 3.08
N PRO A 83 -18.84 8.52 3.63
CA PRO A 83 -19.79 8.43 4.74
C PRO A 83 -19.39 9.19 6.00
N LYS A 84 -18.09 9.44 6.22
CA LYS A 84 -17.58 10.22 7.35
C LYS A 84 -17.21 11.67 6.98
N GLY A 85 -17.76 12.18 5.88
CA GLY A 85 -17.43 13.50 5.33
C GLY A 85 -16.35 13.45 4.26
N LYS A 86 -15.80 14.61 3.90
CA LYS A 86 -14.74 14.72 2.90
C LYS A 86 -13.41 14.24 3.45
N TYR A 87 -12.58 13.65 2.59
CA TYR A 87 -11.23 13.30 2.99
C TYR A 87 -10.39 14.57 3.20
N ALA A 88 -9.82 14.72 4.40
CA ALA A 88 -8.85 15.78 4.65
C ALA A 88 -7.72 15.30 5.57
N THR A 89 -6.57 15.93 5.42
CA THR A 89 -5.38 15.70 6.24
C THR A 89 -4.51 16.94 6.23
N ALA A 90 -3.65 17.06 7.24
CA ALA A 90 -2.67 18.13 7.32
C ALA A 90 -1.22 17.61 7.30
N VAL A 91 -0.31 18.49 6.89
CA VAL A 91 1.14 18.33 7.01
C VAL A 91 1.77 19.61 7.57
N PRO A 92 2.95 19.54 8.22
CA PRO A 92 3.59 20.73 8.76
C PRO A 92 3.93 21.75 7.67
N MET A 93 3.66 23.03 7.92
CA MET A 93 3.93 24.09 6.96
C MET A 93 5.43 24.22 6.66
N SER A 94 6.29 24.00 7.66
CA SER A 94 7.75 23.98 7.47
C SER A 94 8.21 23.05 6.33
N ARG A 95 7.53 21.91 6.13
CA ARG A 95 7.86 20.97 5.05
C ARG A 95 7.39 21.45 3.68
N ILE A 96 6.24 22.11 3.62
CA ILE A 96 5.71 22.73 2.40
C ILE A 96 6.58 23.90 1.94
N MET A 97 7.15 24.64 2.89
CA MET A 97 7.97 25.83 2.62
C MET A 97 9.43 25.51 2.30
N ASP A 98 9.90 24.30 2.60
CA ASP A 98 11.24 23.81 2.24
C ASP A 98 11.38 23.70 0.71
N LEU A 99 12.32 24.45 0.13
CA LEU A 99 12.58 24.49 -1.32
C LEU A 99 13.09 23.16 -1.88
N SER A 100 13.64 22.30 -1.02
CA SER A 100 14.12 20.97 -1.38
C SER A 100 13.04 19.89 -1.28
N SER A 101 11.81 20.19 -0.83
CA SER A 101 10.79 19.17 -0.59
C SER A 101 9.99 18.76 -1.84
N ASP A 102 10.04 19.57 -2.90
CA ASP A 102 9.30 19.39 -4.17
C ASP A 102 7.79 19.13 -3.99
N MET A 103 7.19 19.61 -2.90
CA MET A 103 5.77 19.44 -2.61
C MET A 103 4.92 20.34 -3.51
N MET A 104 4.00 19.74 -4.27
CA MET A 104 3.29 20.43 -5.37
C MET A 104 1.79 20.08 -5.44
N LEU A 105 1.04 20.94 -6.14
CA LEU A 105 -0.28 20.64 -6.67
C LEU A 105 -0.13 20.13 -8.10
N ALA A 106 -0.30 18.82 -8.29
CA ALA A 106 -0.11 18.16 -9.57
C ALA A 106 -1.41 18.12 -10.38
N TYR A 107 -1.32 18.44 -11.67
CA TYR A 107 -2.41 18.42 -12.64
C TYR A 107 -2.14 17.51 -13.86
N ALA A 108 -0.91 16.99 -13.99
CA ALA A 108 -0.55 15.99 -15.00
C ALA A 108 0.25 14.82 -14.41
N MET A 109 0.07 13.64 -15.00
CA MET A 109 0.75 12.39 -14.67
C MET A 109 1.18 11.72 -16.00
N ASN A 110 2.47 11.43 -16.12
CA ASN A 110 3.13 10.87 -17.31
C ASN A 110 2.83 11.67 -18.58
N GLY A 111 2.94 13.00 -18.49
CA GLY A 111 2.70 13.92 -19.62
C GLY A 111 1.24 14.09 -20.03
N LYS A 112 0.30 13.45 -19.34
CA LYS A 112 -1.14 13.51 -19.62
C LYS A 112 -1.88 14.12 -18.44
N VAL A 113 -3.06 14.69 -18.70
CA VAL A 113 -3.97 15.15 -17.65
C VAL A 113 -4.28 14.00 -16.68
N LEU A 114 -4.45 14.31 -15.39
CA LEU A 114 -4.78 13.30 -14.39
C LEU A 114 -6.02 12.48 -14.80
N PRO A 115 -5.96 11.14 -14.72
CA PRO A 115 -7.17 10.33 -14.75
C PRO A 115 -8.05 10.61 -13.52
N PRO A 116 -9.37 10.37 -13.59
CA PRO A 116 -10.27 10.54 -12.45
C PRO A 116 -9.81 9.83 -11.18
N ASP A 117 -9.37 8.56 -11.27
CA ASP A 117 -8.90 7.79 -10.10
C ASP A 117 -7.62 8.33 -9.47
N HIS A 118 -6.85 9.12 -10.22
CA HIS A 118 -5.63 9.76 -9.76
C HIS A 118 -5.82 11.24 -9.38
N GLY A 119 -7.07 11.71 -9.33
CA GLY A 119 -7.41 12.99 -8.70
C GLY A 119 -7.68 14.15 -9.65
N TYR A 120 -8.12 13.89 -10.88
CA TYR A 120 -8.55 14.95 -11.79
C TYR A 120 -9.49 15.97 -11.12
N PRO A 121 -9.33 17.30 -11.34
CA PRO A 121 -8.31 17.93 -12.18
C PRO A 121 -6.99 18.23 -11.44
N LEU A 122 -6.95 18.06 -10.12
CA LEU A 122 -5.86 18.51 -9.28
C LEU A 122 -5.70 17.64 -8.05
N ARG A 123 -4.46 17.29 -7.70
CA ARG A 123 -4.14 16.59 -6.46
C ARG A 123 -2.96 17.23 -5.74
N VAL A 124 -2.87 16.96 -4.44
CA VAL A 124 -1.64 17.17 -3.67
C VAL A 124 -0.65 16.06 -3.99
N LEU A 125 0.61 16.40 -4.14
CA LEU A 125 1.73 15.47 -4.32
C LEU A 125 2.87 15.85 -3.36
N LEU A 126 3.23 14.93 -2.47
CA LEU A 126 4.20 15.15 -1.39
C LEU A 126 5.32 14.10 -1.48
N PRO A 127 6.40 14.35 -2.22
CA PRO A 127 7.48 13.37 -2.37
C PRO A 127 8.03 12.85 -1.02
N GLY A 128 8.30 11.54 -0.95
CA GLY A 128 8.80 10.89 0.28
C GLY A 128 7.75 10.61 1.38
N TYR A 129 6.52 11.12 1.24
CA TYR A 129 5.41 10.86 2.15
C TYR A 129 4.58 9.63 1.73
N ILE A 130 3.78 9.10 2.65
CA ILE A 130 2.76 8.11 2.33
C ILE A 130 1.66 8.71 1.44
N GLY A 131 1.05 7.87 0.60
CA GLY A 131 -0.04 8.28 -0.30
C GLY A 131 -1.26 8.86 0.42
N GLY A 132 -1.49 8.49 1.70
CA GLY A 132 -2.57 9.04 2.51
C GLY A 132 -2.48 10.56 2.73
N ARG A 133 -1.29 11.18 2.61
CA ARG A 133 -1.14 12.63 2.73
C ARG A 133 -1.36 13.38 1.41
N MET A 134 -1.49 12.65 0.30
CA MET A 134 -1.55 13.19 -1.05
C MET A 134 -3.01 13.25 -1.54
N VAL A 135 -3.78 14.19 -0.99
CA VAL A 135 -5.21 14.36 -1.25
C VAL A 135 -5.51 14.46 -2.75
N LYS A 136 -6.42 13.62 -3.23
CA LYS A 136 -6.94 13.63 -4.61
C LYS A 136 -8.18 14.52 -4.70
N TRP A 137 -8.49 14.96 -5.92
CA TRP A 137 -9.66 15.82 -6.18
C TRP A 137 -9.64 17.08 -5.31
N LEU A 138 -8.49 17.73 -5.19
CA LEU A 138 -8.27 18.80 -4.22
C LEU A 138 -9.31 19.92 -4.38
N ASN A 139 -9.97 20.26 -3.28
CA ASN A 139 -11.04 21.26 -3.23
C ASN A 139 -10.69 22.46 -2.34
N LYS A 140 -9.96 22.25 -1.23
CA LYS A 140 -9.64 23.32 -0.28
C LYS A 140 -8.25 23.13 0.33
N ILE A 141 -7.55 24.25 0.52
CA ILE A 141 -6.32 24.34 1.33
C ILE A 141 -6.59 25.34 2.46
N THR A 142 -6.25 24.96 3.69
CA THR A 142 -6.38 25.83 4.88
C THR A 142 -5.04 25.89 5.61
N ILE A 143 -4.57 27.11 5.91
CA ILE A 143 -3.44 27.32 6.81
C ILE A 143 -3.98 27.52 8.22
N THR A 144 -3.47 26.78 9.18
CA THR A 144 -3.99 26.77 10.56
C THR A 144 -2.87 26.53 11.56
N ASP A 145 -2.97 27.11 12.75
CA ASP A 145 -2.11 26.85 13.91
C ASP A 145 -2.63 25.70 14.80
N LYS A 146 -3.78 25.11 14.43
CA LYS A 146 -4.43 24.01 15.15
C LYS A 146 -4.14 22.67 14.46
N LEU A 147 -4.07 21.61 15.26
CA LEU A 147 -4.03 20.24 14.75
C LEU A 147 -5.31 19.92 13.96
N CYS A 148 -5.15 19.18 12.87
CA CYS A 148 -6.27 18.75 12.05
C CYS A 148 -7.18 17.79 12.81
N THR A 149 -8.48 18.09 12.84
CA THR A 149 -9.50 17.31 13.54
C THR A 149 -10.33 16.43 12.61
N ASN A 150 -9.99 16.39 11.31
CA ASN A 150 -10.69 15.53 10.36
C ASN A 150 -10.56 14.05 10.77
N VAL A 151 -11.67 13.32 10.74
CA VAL A 151 -11.74 11.92 11.18
C VAL A 151 -10.78 10.99 10.44
N PHE A 152 -10.50 11.22 9.16
CA PHE A 152 -9.53 10.44 8.40
C PHE A 152 -8.08 10.76 8.81
N HIS A 153 -7.80 11.99 9.24
CA HIS A 153 -6.50 12.35 9.79
C HIS A 153 -6.29 11.76 11.20
N LEU A 154 -7.35 11.70 12.01
CA LEU A 154 -7.29 11.19 13.38
C LEU A 154 -7.30 9.66 13.46
N THR A 155 -8.11 8.98 12.67
CA THR A 155 -8.38 7.53 12.85
C THR A 155 -7.76 6.61 11.80
N ASP A 156 -6.97 7.15 10.87
CA ASP A 156 -6.31 6.40 9.80
C ASP A 156 -4.85 6.84 9.62
N ASN A 157 -4.07 6.08 8.86
CA ASN A 157 -2.67 6.35 8.53
C ASN A 157 -1.77 6.60 9.76
N ARG A 158 -1.85 5.68 10.73
CA ARG A 158 -1.10 5.71 12.00
C ARG A 158 -0.46 4.36 12.32
N VAL A 159 0.67 4.38 13.02
CA VAL A 159 1.22 3.19 13.68
C VAL A 159 1.06 3.39 15.18
N LEU A 160 0.11 2.67 15.76
CA LEU A 160 -0.21 2.75 17.18
C LEU A 160 0.74 1.85 18.00
N PRO A 161 1.03 2.22 19.26
CA PRO A 161 1.90 1.42 20.11
C PRO A 161 1.28 0.05 20.42
N PRO A 162 2.11 -1.00 20.63
CA PRO A 162 1.63 -2.26 21.17
C PRO A 162 1.26 -2.09 22.67
N PRO A 163 0.18 -2.71 23.16
CA PRO A 163 -0.14 -2.68 24.59
C PRO A 163 0.78 -3.65 25.36
N PRO A 164 0.80 -3.56 26.71
CA PRO A 164 1.67 -4.40 27.56
C PRO A 164 1.34 -5.90 27.48
N VAL A 165 0.07 -6.24 27.22
CA VAL A 165 -0.39 -7.63 27.12
C VAL A 165 -1.19 -7.78 25.85
N GLY A 166 -0.66 -8.59 24.94
CA GLY A 166 -1.36 -8.96 23.71
C GLY A 166 -1.42 -7.82 22.67
N PRO A 167 -2.40 -7.91 21.76
CA PRO A 167 -2.55 -7.01 20.61
C PRO A 167 -3.21 -5.68 20.97
N ALA A 168 -2.84 -4.60 20.27
CA ALA A 168 -3.64 -3.38 20.32
C ALA A 168 -5.06 -3.64 19.81
N THR A 169 -6.06 -3.14 20.53
CA THR A 169 -7.48 -3.13 20.16
C THR A 169 -7.96 -1.71 19.87
N VAL A 170 -9.14 -1.59 19.24
CA VAL A 170 -9.75 -0.27 18.99
C VAL A 170 -10.16 0.37 20.32
N GLU A 171 -10.65 -0.44 21.26
CA GLU A 171 -11.08 -0.03 22.58
C GLU A 171 -9.93 0.58 23.40
N GLU A 172 -8.75 -0.05 23.37
CA GLU A 172 -7.53 0.49 23.99
C GLU A 172 -7.06 1.78 23.30
N ALA A 173 -7.11 1.83 21.96
CA ALA A 173 -6.73 3.03 21.24
C ALA A 173 -7.64 4.23 21.56
N VAL A 174 -8.93 3.97 21.77
CA VAL A 174 -9.91 4.98 22.21
C VAL A 174 -9.67 5.37 23.67
N SER A 175 -9.59 4.42 24.60
CA SER A 175 -9.43 4.69 26.03
C SER A 175 -8.09 5.34 26.38
N GLY A 176 -7.03 4.96 25.66
CA GLY A 176 -5.70 5.56 25.77
C GLY A 176 -5.54 6.89 25.02
N GLY A 177 -6.56 7.33 24.28
CA GLY A 177 -6.52 8.58 23.51
C GLY A 177 -5.48 8.59 22.38
N TRP A 178 -5.07 7.42 21.88
CA TRP A 178 -3.96 7.28 20.92
C TRP A 178 -4.23 7.96 19.58
N TRP A 179 -5.50 8.04 19.17
CA TRP A 179 -5.91 8.72 17.92
C TRP A 179 -5.62 10.23 17.90
N ASN A 180 -5.45 10.85 19.08
CA ASN A 180 -5.16 12.29 19.19
C ASN A 180 -3.65 12.58 19.37
N LYS A 181 -2.80 11.54 19.37
CA LYS A 181 -1.35 11.65 19.58
C LYS A 181 -0.62 11.86 18.27
N PRO A 182 -0.07 13.06 17.97
CA PRO A 182 0.57 13.33 16.68
C PRO A 182 1.80 12.44 16.41
N GLU A 183 2.42 11.88 17.44
CA GLU A 183 3.60 11.01 17.36
C GLU A 183 3.33 9.71 16.58
N TYR A 184 2.07 9.28 16.51
CA TYR A 184 1.68 8.05 15.82
C TYR A 184 1.27 8.29 14.36
N ILE A 185 1.22 9.55 13.92
CA ILE A 185 0.87 9.92 12.54
C ILE A 185 2.00 9.48 11.61
N VAL A 186 1.63 8.71 10.58
CA VAL A 186 2.58 8.40 9.51
C VAL A 186 2.60 9.55 8.51
N ASN A 187 3.77 10.16 8.33
CA ASN A 187 4.04 11.17 7.32
C ASN A 187 4.98 10.60 6.26
N GLU A 188 6.27 10.53 6.58
CA GLU A 188 7.27 9.91 5.73
C GLU A 188 7.14 8.38 5.73
N ARG A 189 7.50 7.75 4.61
CA ARG A 189 7.59 6.29 4.51
C ARG A 189 8.79 5.77 5.31
N ASN A 190 8.71 4.53 5.78
CA ASN A 190 9.90 3.79 6.18
C ASN A 190 10.62 3.19 4.95
N ILE A 191 11.84 2.70 5.18
CA ILE A 191 12.59 1.93 4.19
C ILE A 191 11.90 0.59 3.91
N ASN A 192 11.87 0.18 2.65
CA ASN A 192 11.30 -1.09 2.22
C ASN A 192 12.04 -1.65 1.01
N SER A 193 12.08 -2.98 0.90
CA SER A 193 12.53 -3.70 -0.29
C SER A 193 11.75 -5.00 -0.46
N VAL A 194 11.62 -5.43 -1.71
CA VAL A 194 10.82 -6.60 -2.11
C VAL A 194 11.53 -7.32 -3.25
N ILE A 195 11.48 -8.65 -3.23
CA ILE A 195 11.80 -9.52 -4.37
C ILE A 195 10.57 -9.58 -5.27
N ALA A 196 10.72 -9.19 -6.53
CA ALA A 196 9.63 -9.16 -7.52
C ALA A 196 9.81 -10.20 -8.64
N PHE A 197 11.07 -10.57 -8.91
CA PHE A 197 11.43 -11.67 -9.81
C PHE A 197 12.35 -12.64 -9.07
N PRO A 198 12.14 -13.96 -9.17
CA PRO A 198 11.07 -14.65 -9.91
C PRO A 198 9.67 -14.31 -9.40
N ALA A 199 8.64 -14.51 -10.22
CA ALA A 199 7.26 -14.30 -9.82
C ALA A 199 6.72 -15.45 -8.94
N HIS A 200 5.58 -15.21 -8.30
CA HIS A 200 4.86 -16.27 -7.58
C HIS A 200 4.47 -17.41 -8.53
N GLU A 201 4.77 -18.64 -8.13
CA GLU A 201 4.60 -19.87 -8.92
C GLU A 201 5.46 -19.96 -10.19
N GLU A 202 6.42 -19.05 -10.38
CA GLU A 202 7.39 -19.21 -11.44
C GLU A 202 8.26 -20.44 -11.17
N VAL A 203 8.53 -21.22 -12.21
CA VAL A 203 9.31 -22.45 -12.16
C VAL A 203 10.62 -22.24 -12.90
N LEU A 204 11.73 -22.51 -12.21
CA LEU A 204 13.07 -22.53 -12.79
C LEU A 204 13.47 -23.97 -13.07
N ASP A 205 13.66 -24.30 -14.35
CA ASP A 205 14.30 -25.54 -14.76
C ASP A 205 15.82 -25.42 -14.52
N THR A 206 16.31 -26.16 -13.52
CA THR A 206 17.66 -25.97 -13.00
C THR A 206 18.71 -26.76 -13.77
N LEU A 207 18.38 -27.94 -14.29
CA LEU A 207 19.37 -28.86 -14.88
C LEU A 207 20.07 -28.27 -16.11
N PRO A 208 19.36 -27.63 -17.07
CA PRO A 208 20.02 -26.99 -18.22
C PRO A 208 20.96 -25.85 -17.78
N LEU A 209 20.54 -25.05 -16.80
CA LEU A 209 21.34 -23.93 -16.30
C LEU A 209 22.59 -24.41 -15.56
N ILE A 210 22.47 -25.47 -14.76
CA ILE A 210 23.61 -26.09 -14.08
C ILE A 210 24.59 -26.70 -15.08
N ALA A 211 24.09 -27.39 -16.11
CA ALA A 211 24.92 -27.98 -17.17
C ALA A 211 25.68 -26.90 -17.95
N ALA A 212 25.05 -25.74 -18.18
CA ALA A 212 25.65 -24.59 -18.83
C ALA A 212 26.52 -23.71 -17.89
N GLY A 213 26.57 -24.01 -16.60
CA GLY A 213 27.28 -23.19 -15.60
C GLY A 213 26.70 -21.77 -15.45
N GLN A 214 25.39 -21.61 -15.70
CA GLN A 214 24.70 -20.32 -15.72
C GLN A 214 24.15 -19.92 -14.34
N THR A 215 23.97 -18.62 -14.16
CA THR A 215 23.23 -18.01 -13.04
C THR A 215 21.79 -17.73 -13.45
N THR A 216 20.95 -17.41 -12.48
CA THR A 216 19.61 -16.84 -12.72
C THR A 216 19.50 -15.46 -12.08
N PRO A 217 18.84 -14.49 -12.73
CA PRO A 217 18.61 -13.19 -12.12
C PRO A 217 17.57 -13.30 -11.00
N ILE A 218 17.83 -12.62 -9.89
CA ILE A 218 16.83 -12.29 -8.89
C ILE A 218 16.73 -10.77 -8.88
N SER A 219 15.52 -10.22 -8.91
CA SER A 219 15.35 -8.76 -8.98
C SER A 219 14.15 -8.27 -8.21
N GLY A 220 14.13 -6.97 -7.96
CA GLY A 220 13.08 -6.35 -7.17
C GLY A 220 13.20 -4.85 -7.14
N TYR A 221 12.55 -4.24 -6.14
CA TYR A 221 12.64 -2.80 -5.91
C TYR A 221 12.94 -2.48 -4.46
N ALA A 222 13.43 -1.27 -4.22
CA ALA A 222 13.58 -0.69 -2.89
C ALA A 222 13.25 0.81 -2.89
N TYR A 223 12.82 1.34 -1.75
CA TYR A 223 12.57 2.77 -1.55
C TYR A 223 12.75 3.18 -0.08
N SER A 224 12.89 4.48 0.17
CA SER A 224 12.76 5.08 1.51
C SER A 224 11.85 6.32 1.48
N GLY A 225 11.55 6.85 2.66
CA GLY A 225 10.82 8.11 2.83
C GLY A 225 11.74 9.33 2.95
N GLY A 226 11.14 10.51 3.04
CA GLY A 226 11.85 11.76 3.33
C GLY A 226 12.92 12.18 2.31
N GLY A 227 13.00 11.52 1.15
CA GLY A 227 14.03 11.78 0.14
C GLY A 227 15.37 11.11 0.44
N ARG A 228 15.42 10.21 1.42
CA ARG A 228 16.65 9.48 1.77
C ARG A 228 17.03 8.51 0.66
N GLN A 229 18.28 8.60 0.20
CA GLN A 229 18.84 7.62 -0.73
C GLN A 229 18.89 6.25 -0.06
N VAL A 230 18.43 5.21 -0.76
CA VAL A 230 18.75 3.83 -0.38
C VAL A 230 20.14 3.53 -0.95
N THR A 231 21.11 3.26 -0.07
CA THR A 231 22.53 3.16 -0.44
C THR A 231 22.97 1.73 -0.73
N ARG A 232 22.22 0.74 -0.23
CA ARG A 232 22.55 -0.67 -0.36
C ARG A 232 21.30 -1.55 -0.28
N VAL A 233 21.31 -2.63 -1.06
CA VAL A 233 20.40 -3.78 -0.92
C VAL A 233 21.25 -5.02 -0.71
N GLU A 234 20.85 -5.85 0.24
CA GLU A 234 21.53 -7.07 0.62
C GLU A 234 20.60 -8.26 0.38
N PHE A 235 21.17 -9.35 -0.12
CA PHE A 235 20.50 -10.60 -0.44
C PHE A 235 21.07 -11.76 0.39
N SER A 236 20.23 -12.72 0.75
CA SER A 236 20.63 -13.88 1.55
C SER A 236 19.88 -15.14 1.11
N LEU A 237 20.58 -16.28 1.15
CA LEU A 237 20.07 -17.63 0.88
C LEU A 237 20.08 -18.54 2.13
N ASP A 238 20.35 -17.97 3.31
CA ASP A 238 20.48 -18.73 4.56
C ASP A 238 19.64 -18.17 5.70
N GLY A 239 18.54 -17.50 5.33
CA GLY A 239 17.60 -16.89 6.25
C GLY A 239 18.07 -15.56 6.85
N GLY A 240 19.20 -15.02 6.38
CA GLY A 240 19.80 -13.77 6.84
C GLY A 240 20.98 -13.97 7.79
N ALA A 241 21.56 -15.18 7.86
CA ALA A 241 22.78 -15.43 8.62
C ALA A 241 24.02 -14.85 7.92
N THR A 242 24.06 -14.92 6.59
CA THR A 242 25.05 -14.26 5.72
C THR A 242 24.36 -13.45 4.63
N TRP A 243 25.08 -12.44 4.11
CA TRP A 243 24.54 -11.47 3.16
C TRP A 243 25.54 -11.16 2.04
N THR A 244 25.05 -11.07 0.82
CA THR A 244 25.76 -10.53 -0.34
C THR A 244 25.18 -9.19 -0.77
N LEU A 245 25.99 -8.35 -1.41
CA LEU A 245 25.47 -7.15 -2.08
C LEU A 245 24.82 -7.56 -3.40
N VAL A 246 23.72 -6.90 -3.75
CA VAL A 246 23.15 -7.03 -5.10
C VAL A 246 24.12 -6.46 -6.14
N ASP A 247 24.13 -7.02 -7.34
CA ASP A 247 25.13 -6.68 -8.38
C ASP A 247 24.86 -5.31 -8.98
N LYS A 248 23.59 -4.92 -9.08
CA LYS A 248 23.17 -3.72 -9.79
C LYS A 248 22.01 -3.05 -9.09
N ILE A 249 22.12 -1.73 -8.97
CA ILE A 249 21.03 -0.82 -8.60
C ILE A 249 20.82 0.14 -9.76
N THR A 250 19.58 0.25 -10.25
CA THR A 250 19.23 1.09 -11.40
C THR A 250 18.25 2.19 -10.98
N TYR A 251 18.72 3.43 -11.08
CA TYR A 251 17.92 4.64 -10.91
C TYR A 251 17.41 5.10 -12.28
N ASP A 252 16.16 4.73 -12.63
CA ASP A 252 15.52 5.11 -13.90
C ASP A 252 14.97 6.56 -13.85
N TYR A 253 15.72 7.50 -13.27
CA TYR A 253 15.29 8.89 -13.11
C TYR A 253 16.45 9.85 -12.84
N GLU A 254 16.25 11.12 -13.20
CA GLU A 254 17.13 12.22 -12.79
C GLU A 254 16.65 12.83 -11.48
N THR A 255 17.58 13.01 -10.54
CA THR A 255 17.32 13.74 -9.30
C THR A 255 17.36 15.24 -9.56
N ARG A 256 16.30 15.95 -9.19
CA ARG A 256 16.26 17.43 -9.26
C ARG A 256 17.26 18.07 -8.28
N HIS A 257 17.31 17.53 -7.05
CA HIS A 257 18.24 17.94 -6.01
C HIS A 257 19.21 16.79 -5.77
N ASN A 258 20.51 17.10 -5.65
CA ASN A 258 21.54 16.08 -5.47
C ASN A 258 21.39 15.24 -4.19
N ASP A 259 20.58 15.70 -3.23
CA ASP A 259 20.35 15.05 -1.93
C ASP A 259 18.94 14.46 -1.77
N LYS A 260 18.07 14.53 -2.79
CA LYS A 260 16.68 14.07 -2.70
C LYS A 260 16.33 12.97 -3.69
N PHE A 261 15.96 11.82 -3.14
CA PHE A 261 15.64 10.60 -3.87
C PHE A 261 14.15 10.25 -3.69
N TRP A 262 13.32 10.72 -4.60
CA TRP A 262 11.86 10.57 -4.51
C TRP A 262 11.32 9.26 -5.06
N CYS A 263 12.13 8.59 -5.86
CA CYS A 263 11.76 7.38 -6.57
C CYS A 263 12.39 6.14 -5.95
N TRP A 264 11.66 5.04 -6.04
CA TRP A 264 12.23 3.71 -5.89
C TRP A 264 13.36 3.50 -6.89
N PHE A 265 14.12 2.45 -6.70
CA PHE A 265 14.98 1.91 -7.74
C PHE A 265 14.72 0.42 -7.89
N LYS A 266 15.20 -0.12 -9.00
CA LYS A 266 15.24 -1.56 -9.23
C LYS A 266 16.62 -2.10 -8.84
N TRP A 267 16.65 -3.29 -8.28
CA TRP A 267 17.89 -4.01 -8.01
C TRP A 267 17.88 -5.36 -8.71
N GLU A 268 19.06 -5.84 -9.09
CA GLU A 268 19.28 -7.14 -9.74
C GLU A 268 20.49 -7.82 -9.10
N HIS A 269 20.42 -9.13 -8.94
CA HIS A 269 21.51 -9.97 -8.45
C HIS A 269 21.49 -11.32 -9.17
N GLN A 270 22.64 -11.73 -9.71
CA GLN A 270 22.85 -13.02 -10.35
C GLN A 270 23.20 -14.05 -9.29
N VAL A 271 22.42 -15.12 -9.23
CA VAL A 271 22.62 -16.16 -8.23
C VAL A 271 22.95 -17.47 -8.92
N GLY A 272 23.96 -18.19 -8.42
CA GLY A 272 24.30 -19.52 -8.90
C GLY A 272 23.13 -20.48 -8.67
N VAL A 273 22.71 -21.21 -9.71
CA VAL A 273 21.56 -22.13 -9.59
C VAL A 273 21.84 -23.25 -8.57
N ARG A 274 23.10 -23.70 -8.46
CA ARG A 274 23.53 -24.63 -7.41
C ARG A 274 23.38 -24.04 -6.01
N GLU A 275 23.66 -22.75 -5.83
CA GLU A 275 23.52 -22.08 -4.53
C GLU A 275 22.03 -21.95 -4.15
N LEU A 276 21.15 -21.65 -5.11
CA LEU A 276 19.70 -21.67 -4.90
C LEU A 276 19.21 -23.05 -4.48
N LEU A 277 19.66 -24.11 -5.16
CA LEU A 277 19.39 -25.50 -4.78
C LEU A 277 20.02 -25.93 -3.46
N MET A 278 20.93 -25.14 -2.88
CA MET A 278 21.55 -25.42 -1.59
C MET A 278 21.14 -24.39 -0.52
N ALA A 279 20.23 -23.47 -0.86
CA ALA A 279 19.74 -22.45 0.04
C ALA A 279 19.15 -23.11 1.30
N LYS A 280 19.64 -22.68 2.46
CA LYS A 280 19.20 -23.20 3.76
C LYS A 280 17.74 -22.82 3.95
N ASP A 281 16.95 -23.76 4.50
CA ASP A 281 15.51 -23.60 4.75
C ASP A 281 14.68 -23.22 3.50
N ARG A 282 15.26 -23.48 2.31
CA ARG A 282 14.67 -23.24 0.99
C ARG A 282 14.08 -21.84 0.86
N GLU A 283 14.88 -20.83 1.14
CA GLU A 283 14.42 -19.45 1.15
C GLU A 283 15.45 -18.45 0.66
N MET A 284 14.95 -17.34 0.16
CA MET A 284 15.74 -16.16 -0.14
C MET A 284 15.13 -14.92 0.51
N VAL A 285 16.01 -14.01 0.91
CA VAL A 285 15.67 -12.87 1.74
C VAL A 285 16.34 -11.61 1.20
N VAL A 286 15.63 -10.49 1.24
CA VAL A 286 16.17 -9.17 0.90
C VAL A 286 15.94 -8.15 2.01
N ARG A 287 16.92 -7.27 2.21
CA ARG A 287 16.79 -6.04 3.01
C ARG A 287 17.54 -4.87 2.38
N ALA A 288 17.08 -3.66 2.66
CA ALA A 288 17.73 -2.43 2.20
C ALA A 288 18.26 -1.58 3.36
N TRP A 289 19.17 -0.66 3.03
CA TRP A 289 19.75 0.33 3.92
C TRP A 289 19.66 1.72 3.28
N ASP A 290 19.28 2.74 4.06
CA ASP A 290 19.32 4.14 3.60
C ASP A 290 20.57 4.89 4.07
N ILE A 291 20.73 6.11 3.57
CA ILE A 291 21.87 6.99 3.87
C ILE A 291 21.99 7.34 5.36
N ALA A 292 20.91 7.19 6.14
CA ALA A 292 20.92 7.35 7.59
C ALA A 292 21.14 6.01 8.33
N LEU A 293 21.53 4.96 7.60
CA LEU A 293 21.72 3.59 8.10
C LEU A 293 20.48 2.98 8.75
N ASN A 294 19.27 3.45 8.38
CA ASN A 294 18.06 2.73 8.73
C ASN A 294 17.97 1.47 7.87
N THR A 295 17.58 0.35 8.50
CA THR A 295 17.34 -0.92 7.81
C THR A 295 15.99 -1.52 8.19
N GLN A 296 15.64 -2.59 7.50
CA GLN A 296 14.44 -3.36 7.73
C GLN A 296 14.63 -4.36 8.89
N PRO A 297 13.64 -4.52 9.78
CA PRO A 297 13.72 -5.52 10.84
C PRO A 297 13.59 -6.94 10.27
N GLU A 298 14.23 -7.92 10.91
CA GLU A 298 14.03 -9.34 10.56
C GLU A 298 12.58 -9.76 10.79
N LYS A 299 12.04 -9.43 11.98
CA LYS A 299 10.72 -9.85 12.42
C LYS A 299 9.67 -8.80 12.06
N LEU A 300 8.52 -9.30 11.62
CA LEU A 300 7.33 -8.47 11.40
C LEU A 300 6.90 -7.79 12.70
N THR A 301 6.70 -6.47 12.63
CA THR A 301 6.10 -5.69 13.74
C THR A 301 4.63 -5.45 13.44
N TRP A 302 3.76 -6.23 14.07
CA TRP A 302 2.32 -6.10 13.87
C TRP A 302 1.78 -4.80 14.50
N ASN A 303 0.83 -4.16 13.84
CA ASN A 303 0.04 -3.07 14.42
C ASN A 303 -1.43 -3.13 13.99
N LEU A 304 -2.30 -2.49 14.76
CA LEU A 304 -3.76 -2.54 14.61
C LEU A 304 -4.25 -2.26 13.19
N LEU A 305 -3.60 -1.33 12.48
CA LEU A 305 -3.99 -0.88 11.14
C LEU A 305 -3.22 -1.57 10.01
N GLY A 306 -2.31 -2.49 10.35
CA GLY A 306 -1.51 -3.23 9.37
C GLY A 306 -0.64 -2.31 8.51
N MET A 307 -0.13 -1.22 9.08
CA MET A 307 0.57 -0.17 8.35
C MET A 307 2.08 -0.29 8.47
N LEU A 308 2.78 0.28 7.49
CA LEU A 308 4.25 0.37 7.44
C LEU A 308 4.96 -0.98 7.62
N ASN A 309 4.38 -2.09 7.14
CA ASN A 309 5.07 -3.38 7.16
C ASN A 309 6.34 -3.30 6.32
N ASN A 310 7.50 -3.48 6.95
CA ASN A 310 8.79 -3.43 6.27
C ASN A 310 9.78 -4.49 6.76
N CYS A 311 9.34 -5.59 7.38
CA CYS A 311 10.27 -6.65 7.69
C CYS A 311 10.96 -7.21 6.43
N TRP A 312 12.03 -7.98 6.59
CA TRP A 312 12.71 -8.61 5.47
C TRP A 312 11.69 -9.34 4.59
N TYR A 313 11.76 -9.09 3.28
CA TYR A 313 10.87 -9.76 2.33
C TYR A 313 11.47 -11.13 2.02
N ARG A 314 10.64 -12.17 2.11
CA ARG A 314 11.08 -13.57 2.08
C ARG A 314 10.30 -14.36 1.05
N VAL A 315 11.01 -15.02 0.15
CA VAL A 315 10.44 -15.93 -0.85
C VAL A 315 10.89 -17.33 -0.51
N LYS A 316 9.94 -18.26 -0.41
CA LYS A 316 10.20 -19.69 -0.22
C LYS A 316 10.40 -20.36 -1.57
N MET A 317 11.17 -21.43 -1.58
CA MET A 317 11.48 -22.24 -2.74
C MET A 317 10.99 -23.66 -2.47
N GLU A 318 10.30 -24.25 -3.43
CA GLU A 318 9.94 -25.66 -3.40
C GLU A 318 10.73 -26.37 -4.49
N VAL A 319 11.48 -27.41 -4.11
CA VAL A 319 12.31 -28.18 -5.04
C VAL A 319 11.61 -29.50 -5.34
N SER A 320 11.34 -29.74 -6.62
CA SER A 320 10.72 -30.97 -7.12
C SER A 320 11.76 -32.08 -7.34
N ASP A 321 11.30 -33.32 -7.56
CA ASP A 321 12.17 -34.49 -7.78
C ASP A 321 13.05 -34.36 -9.04
N ASP A 322 12.62 -33.58 -10.02
CA ASP A 322 13.37 -33.22 -11.22
C ASP A 322 14.35 -32.06 -11.00
N PHE A 323 14.52 -31.61 -9.76
CA PHE A 323 15.31 -30.47 -9.32
C PHE A 323 14.82 -29.11 -9.82
N SER A 324 13.62 -29.01 -10.42
CA SER A 324 13.03 -27.70 -10.69
C SER A 324 12.71 -26.97 -9.39
N ILE A 325 12.80 -25.63 -9.41
CA ILE A 325 12.48 -24.78 -8.25
C ILE A 325 11.22 -23.98 -8.57
N THR A 326 10.20 -24.09 -7.71
CA THR A 326 9.03 -23.20 -7.74
C THR A 326 9.16 -22.11 -6.67
N PHE A 327 8.97 -20.85 -7.04
CA PHE A 327 9.11 -19.70 -6.13
C PHE A 327 7.78 -19.28 -5.52
N ILE A 328 7.76 -19.11 -4.20
CA ILE A 328 6.57 -18.79 -3.43
C ILE A 328 6.77 -17.55 -2.61
N HIS A 329 6.08 -16.48 -3.00
CA HIS A 329 6.00 -15.22 -2.27
C HIS A 329 5.15 -15.37 -0.99
N PRO A 330 5.29 -14.43 -0.01
CA PRO A 330 4.56 -14.50 1.25
C PRO A 330 3.05 -14.57 1.08
N THR A 331 2.52 -13.76 0.16
CA THR A 331 1.07 -13.62 -0.04
C THR A 331 0.76 -13.57 -1.52
N ASN A 332 -0.34 -14.18 -1.93
CA ASN A 332 -0.92 -14.01 -3.25
C ASN A 332 -2.23 -13.23 -3.11
N VAL A 333 -2.21 -11.99 -3.57
CA VAL A 333 -3.37 -11.08 -3.47
C VAL A 333 -4.11 -10.93 -4.80
N THR A 334 -3.71 -11.70 -5.82
CA THR A 334 -4.34 -11.67 -7.15
C THR A 334 -5.58 -12.55 -7.25
N GLY A 335 -5.78 -13.46 -6.28
CA GLY A 335 -6.85 -14.45 -6.28
C GLY A 335 -6.65 -15.59 -7.29
N ARG A 336 -5.59 -15.54 -8.12
CA ARG A 336 -5.29 -16.54 -9.15
C ARG A 336 -4.12 -17.40 -8.71
N GLY A 337 -4.21 -18.70 -8.93
CA GLY A 337 -3.14 -19.64 -8.56
C GLY A 337 -3.18 -20.02 -7.08
N ARG A 338 -2.09 -20.55 -6.55
CA ARG A 338 -2.04 -21.04 -5.16
C ARG A 338 -1.80 -19.92 -4.14
N PRO A 339 -2.10 -20.13 -2.85
CA PRO A 339 -1.74 -19.17 -1.81
C PRO A 339 -0.22 -18.98 -1.70
N GLY A 340 0.19 -17.86 -1.10
CA GLY A 340 1.57 -17.68 -0.67
C GLY A 340 1.98 -18.62 0.47
N TRP A 341 3.25 -18.63 0.83
CA TRP A 341 3.76 -19.55 1.87
C TRP A 341 3.29 -19.17 3.28
N MET A 342 2.91 -17.92 3.51
CA MET A 342 2.32 -17.53 4.79
C MET A 342 0.88 -18.03 4.84
N VAL A 343 0.58 -18.83 5.87
CA VAL A 343 -0.76 -19.36 6.13
C VAL A 343 -1.49 -18.42 7.08
N PRO A 344 -2.76 -18.07 6.81
CA PRO A 344 -3.57 -17.32 7.77
C PRO A 344 -3.67 -18.08 9.11
N PRO A 345 -3.76 -17.38 10.24
CA PRO A 345 -4.04 -18.04 11.51
C PRO A 345 -5.46 -18.63 11.49
N ASN A 346 -5.71 -19.63 12.32
CA ASN A 346 -7.05 -20.18 12.53
C ASN A 346 -8.01 -19.10 13.04
N GLU A 347 -9.33 -19.35 13.00
CA GLU A 347 -10.35 -18.35 13.37
C GLU A 347 -10.23 -17.83 14.82
N ASP A 348 -9.60 -18.61 15.69
CA ASP A 348 -9.31 -18.30 17.10
C ASP A 348 -7.97 -17.56 17.31
N GLY A 349 -7.22 -17.31 16.22
CA GLY A 349 -5.92 -16.64 16.25
C GLY A 349 -4.73 -17.55 16.55
N THR A 350 -4.93 -18.87 16.64
CA THR A 350 -3.81 -19.83 16.76
C THR A 350 -3.05 -20.01 15.45
N PRO A 351 -1.74 -20.34 15.48
CA PRO A 351 -0.98 -20.64 14.27
C PRO A 351 -1.62 -21.81 13.50
N SER A 352 -1.94 -21.61 12.22
CA SER A 352 -2.46 -22.68 11.37
C SER A 352 -1.31 -23.56 10.86
N THR A 353 -1.48 -24.89 10.93
CA THR A 353 -0.45 -25.88 10.54
C THR A 353 -0.66 -26.45 9.13
N THR A 354 -1.73 -26.08 8.44
CA THR A 354 -2.09 -26.64 7.12
C THR A 354 -2.05 -25.55 6.05
N GLY A 355 -1.01 -25.55 5.21
CA GLY A 355 -0.94 -24.78 3.96
C GLY A 355 -1.82 -25.33 2.83
N GLY A 356 -2.93 -25.98 3.17
CA GLY A 356 -3.84 -26.64 2.23
C GLY A 356 -5.15 -25.89 2.09
N THR A 357 -5.61 -25.78 0.84
CA THR A 357 -6.89 -25.24 0.39
C THR A 357 -8.07 -25.58 1.30
N ALA A 358 -8.38 -24.71 2.26
CA ALA A 358 -9.71 -24.64 2.83
C ALA A 358 -10.34 -23.34 2.34
N ALA A 359 -11.20 -23.47 1.31
CA ALA A 359 -12.18 -22.43 1.06
C ALA A 359 -12.92 -22.18 2.38
N PRO A 360 -13.10 -20.90 2.81
CA PRO A 360 -13.87 -20.62 4.02
C PRO A 360 -15.21 -21.33 3.92
N ALA A 361 -15.65 -21.95 5.03
CA ALA A 361 -16.95 -22.59 5.08
C ALA A 361 -18.01 -21.60 4.58
N LYS A 362 -18.69 -21.94 3.48
CA LYS A 362 -19.76 -21.11 2.93
C LYS A 362 -20.73 -20.79 4.07
N PRO A 363 -21.07 -19.51 4.31
CA PRO A 363 -22.00 -19.18 5.38
C PRO A 363 -23.34 -19.90 5.15
N LYS A 364 -23.97 -20.33 6.25
CA LYS A 364 -25.26 -21.03 6.23
C LYS A 364 -26.39 -20.05 5.92
N VAL A 365 -26.43 -19.53 4.70
CA VAL A 365 -27.53 -18.68 4.27
C VAL A 365 -28.70 -19.59 3.87
N LYS A 366 -29.92 -19.22 4.26
CA LYS A 366 -31.14 -19.92 3.82
C LYS A 366 -31.23 -19.82 2.30
N VAL A 367 -31.22 -20.96 1.60
CA VAL A 367 -31.35 -21.02 0.14
C VAL A 367 -32.71 -20.42 -0.26
N PRO A 368 -32.75 -19.32 -1.03
CA PRO A 368 -34.01 -18.76 -1.52
C PRO A 368 -34.62 -19.63 -2.63
N GLU A 369 -35.95 -19.55 -2.83
CA GLU A 369 -36.69 -20.34 -3.84
C GLU A 369 -36.42 -19.93 -5.31
N ALA A 370 -35.65 -18.87 -5.55
CA ALA A 370 -35.41 -18.31 -6.88
C ALA A 370 -33.93 -18.42 -7.31
N TYR A 371 -33.71 -18.88 -8.56
CA TYR A 371 -32.41 -18.96 -9.21
C TYR A 371 -32.30 -17.90 -10.29
N TYR A 372 -31.13 -17.27 -10.40
CA TYR A 372 -30.83 -16.27 -11.42
C TYR A 372 -29.63 -16.72 -12.25
N HIS A 373 -29.70 -16.51 -13.56
CA HIS A 373 -28.53 -16.76 -14.41
C HIS A 373 -27.54 -15.58 -14.29
N PRO A 374 -26.21 -15.80 -14.27
CA PRO A 374 -25.23 -14.71 -14.16
C PRO A 374 -25.39 -13.59 -15.19
N THR A 375 -25.89 -13.90 -16.40
CA THR A 375 -26.17 -12.90 -17.44
C THR A 375 -27.35 -11.98 -17.10
N GLU A 376 -28.27 -12.42 -16.24
CA GLU A 376 -29.33 -11.58 -15.70
C GLU A 376 -28.76 -10.65 -14.64
N ILE A 377 -27.94 -11.18 -13.74
CA ILE A 377 -27.24 -10.40 -12.71
C ILE A 377 -26.37 -9.31 -13.31
N ALA A 378 -25.66 -9.59 -14.41
CA ALA A 378 -24.82 -8.63 -15.11
C ALA A 378 -25.54 -7.35 -15.57
N LYS A 379 -26.88 -7.40 -15.71
CA LYS A 379 -27.71 -6.22 -16.06
C LYS A 379 -27.89 -5.25 -14.89
N HIS A 380 -27.64 -5.70 -13.66
CA HIS A 380 -27.82 -4.94 -12.41
C HIS A 380 -26.48 -4.35 -11.95
N ASN A 381 -25.93 -3.41 -12.72
CA ASN A 381 -24.62 -2.79 -12.51
C ASN A 381 -24.66 -1.25 -12.43
N THR A 382 -25.82 -0.68 -12.10
CA THR A 382 -26.02 0.78 -12.06
C THR A 382 -26.51 1.27 -10.71
N LYS A 383 -26.44 2.58 -10.44
CA LYS A 383 -26.98 3.17 -9.19
C LYS A 383 -28.48 2.92 -8.97
N LYS A 384 -29.23 2.70 -10.05
CA LYS A 384 -30.68 2.44 -9.99
C LYS A 384 -30.99 0.95 -9.83
N SER A 385 -30.03 0.08 -10.10
CA SER A 385 -30.17 -1.36 -9.96
C SER A 385 -28.77 -2.00 -9.89
N CYS A 386 -28.36 -2.39 -8.68
CA CYS A 386 -27.03 -2.91 -8.39
C CYS A 386 -27.12 -4.18 -7.55
N TRP A 387 -26.91 -5.33 -8.19
CA TRP A 387 -26.90 -6.62 -7.53
C TRP A 387 -25.48 -7.18 -7.51
N ILE A 388 -25.12 -7.94 -6.50
CA ILE A 388 -23.83 -8.64 -6.42
C ILE A 388 -24.06 -10.10 -6.05
N ILE A 389 -23.11 -10.96 -6.39
CA ILE A 389 -23.12 -12.35 -5.94
C ILE A 389 -22.13 -12.48 -4.78
N LEU A 390 -22.61 -12.91 -3.61
CA LEU A 390 -21.78 -13.28 -2.45
C LEU A 390 -22.07 -14.73 -2.09
N TRP A 391 -21.03 -15.56 -2.06
CA TRP A 391 -21.09 -16.98 -1.72
C TRP A 391 -22.11 -17.78 -2.55
N GLY A 392 -22.33 -17.37 -3.81
CA GLY A 392 -23.32 -17.96 -4.70
C GLY A 392 -24.75 -17.43 -4.51
N ILE A 393 -24.93 -16.34 -3.78
CA ILE A 393 -26.23 -15.74 -3.46
C ILE A 393 -26.31 -14.35 -4.03
N VAL A 394 -27.40 -14.08 -4.71
CA VAL A 394 -27.68 -12.77 -5.31
C VAL A 394 -28.21 -11.84 -4.24
N ILE A 395 -27.51 -10.73 -4.02
CA ILE A 395 -27.90 -9.69 -3.07
C ILE A 395 -28.18 -8.40 -3.83
N ASP A 396 -29.40 -7.89 -3.68
CA ASP A 396 -29.75 -6.56 -4.19
C ASP A 396 -29.21 -5.48 -3.25
N CYS A 397 -28.08 -4.88 -3.63
CA CYS A 397 -27.46 -3.80 -2.87
C CYS A 397 -28.01 -2.41 -3.22
N THR A 398 -28.98 -2.27 -4.13
CA THR A 398 -29.43 -0.98 -4.68
C THR A 398 -29.78 0.03 -3.60
N LYS A 399 -30.55 -0.38 -2.59
CA LYS A 399 -30.94 0.48 -1.45
C LYS A 399 -29.77 0.73 -0.49
N TYR A 400 -28.84 -0.22 -0.40
CA TYR A 400 -27.69 -0.17 0.49
C TYR A 400 -26.51 0.65 -0.07
N LEU A 401 -26.47 0.93 -1.37
CA LEU A 401 -25.40 1.73 -2.01
C LEU A 401 -25.09 3.03 -1.25
N LYS A 402 -26.12 3.74 -0.80
CA LYS A 402 -25.98 5.01 -0.07
C LYS A 402 -25.55 4.84 1.39
N LEU A 403 -25.73 3.65 1.94
CA LEU A 403 -25.45 3.32 3.33
C LEU A 403 -24.11 2.59 3.49
N HIS A 404 -23.50 2.14 2.38
CA HIS A 404 -22.24 1.41 2.43
C HIS A 404 -21.11 2.30 2.99
N PRO A 405 -20.41 1.89 4.07
CA PRO A 405 -19.36 2.71 4.70
C PRO A 405 -18.18 3.07 3.81
N GLY A 406 -17.96 2.33 2.72
CA GLY A 406 -16.95 2.62 1.69
C GLY A 406 -17.45 3.49 0.54
N GLY A 407 -18.69 3.99 0.62
CA GLY A 407 -19.34 4.76 -0.44
C GLY A 407 -19.91 3.89 -1.58
N ASP A 408 -20.85 4.46 -2.33
CA ASP A 408 -21.61 3.74 -3.36
C ASP A 408 -20.73 3.14 -4.47
N LYS A 409 -19.67 3.85 -4.87
CA LYS A 409 -18.72 3.41 -5.89
C LYS A 409 -18.05 2.08 -5.56
N SER A 410 -17.83 1.78 -4.28
CA SER A 410 -17.15 0.56 -3.85
C SER A 410 -17.95 -0.70 -4.18
N ILE A 411 -19.29 -0.63 -4.15
CA ILE A 411 -20.16 -1.73 -4.59
C ILE A 411 -20.36 -1.69 -6.11
N LEU A 412 -20.51 -0.50 -6.71
CA LEU A 412 -20.79 -0.36 -8.15
C LEU A 412 -19.69 -0.95 -9.04
N ILE A 413 -18.42 -0.93 -8.59
CA ILE A 413 -17.29 -1.54 -9.33
C ILE A 413 -17.51 -3.04 -9.57
N VAL A 414 -18.16 -3.70 -8.60
CA VAL A 414 -18.47 -5.15 -8.63
C VAL A 414 -19.95 -5.42 -8.91
N GLY A 415 -20.73 -4.39 -9.23
CA GLY A 415 -22.13 -4.51 -9.59
C GLY A 415 -22.32 -5.43 -10.80
N GLY A 416 -23.25 -6.37 -10.68
CA GLY A 416 -23.55 -7.39 -11.67
C GLY A 416 -22.55 -8.55 -11.71
N LYS A 417 -21.67 -8.69 -10.71
CA LYS A 417 -20.60 -9.71 -10.68
C LYS A 417 -20.57 -10.48 -9.37
N ASP A 418 -19.81 -11.56 -9.34
CA ASP A 418 -19.40 -12.21 -8.10
C ASP A 418 -18.32 -11.37 -7.41
N ALA A 419 -18.66 -10.97 -6.19
CA ALA A 419 -17.86 -10.09 -5.35
C ALA A 419 -17.41 -10.81 -4.07
N THR A 420 -17.58 -12.13 -3.98
CA THR A 420 -17.33 -12.92 -2.76
C THR A 420 -15.92 -12.71 -2.24
N GLU A 421 -14.93 -12.80 -3.13
CA GLU A 421 -13.52 -12.69 -2.75
C GLU A 421 -13.18 -11.27 -2.23
N ASP A 422 -13.58 -10.23 -2.97
CA ASP A 422 -13.39 -8.83 -2.58
C ASP A 422 -14.15 -8.50 -1.27
N PHE A 423 -15.36 -9.02 -1.13
CA PHE A 423 -16.18 -8.82 0.05
C PHE A 423 -15.54 -9.47 1.28
N ASP A 424 -15.13 -10.73 1.18
CA ASP A 424 -14.46 -11.48 2.24
C ASP A 424 -13.08 -10.91 2.57
N ALA A 425 -12.45 -10.26 1.60
CA ALA A 425 -11.19 -9.57 1.78
C ALA A 425 -11.29 -8.33 2.66
N ILE A 426 -12.38 -7.58 2.56
CA ILE A 426 -12.45 -6.21 3.08
C ILE A 426 -13.39 -6.10 4.29
N HIS A 427 -14.41 -6.95 4.40
CA HIS A 427 -15.51 -6.77 5.35
C HIS A 427 -15.33 -7.53 6.68
N SER A 428 -15.78 -6.91 7.78
CA SER A 428 -15.73 -7.46 9.15
C SER A 428 -16.75 -8.57 9.37
N LYS A 429 -16.65 -9.33 10.48
CA LYS A 429 -17.65 -10.36 10.84
C LYS A 429 -19.08 -9.79 10.91
N MET A 430 -19.25 -8.56 11.42
CA MET A 430 -20.55 -7.89 11.47
C MET A 430 -21.10 -7.54 10.08
N ALA A 431 -20.24 -7.13 9.16
CA ALA A 431 -20.66 -6.85 7.79
C ALA A 431 -21.03 -8.14 7.04
N LYS A 432 -20.31 -9.24 7.30
CA LYS A 432 -20.65 -10.55 6.77
C LYS A 432 -22.00 -11.06 7.30
N SER A 433 -22.24 -10.96 8.60
CA SER A 433 -23.54 -11.35 9.18
C SER A 433 -24.71 -10.46 8.73
N LEU A 434 -24.45 -9.21 8.33
CA LEU A 434 -25.46 -8.36 7.70
C LEU A 434 -25.80 -8.82 6.29
N ALA A 435 -24.81 -9.27 5.51
CA ALA A 435 -25.00 -9.79 4.16
C ALA A 435 -25.67 -11.17 4.13
N GLU A 436 -25.61 -11.92 5.24
CA GLU A 436 -26.27 -13.21 5.42
C GLU A 436 -27.77 -13.11 5.81
N ARG A 437 -28.26 -11.91 6.13
CA ARG A 437 -29.67 -11.63 6.47
C ARG A 437 -30.45 -11.16 5.26
#